data_AF-A0A445D505-F1
#
_entry.id   AF-A0A445D505-F1
#
_cell.length_a   1.000
_cell.length_b   1.000
_cell.length_c   1.000
_cell.angle_alpha   90.00
_cell.angle_beta   90.00
_cell.angle_gamma   90.00
#
_symmetry.space_group_name_H-M   'P 1'
#
loop_
_entity.id
_entity.type
_entity.pdbx_description
1 polymer ?
#
loop_
_entity_poly.entity_id
_entity_poly.type
_entity_poly.pdbx_seq_one_letter_code
_entity_poly.pdbx_strand_id
1 'polypeptide(L)'
;MMLSDVGLCARLRNANRDHEEICWQIKTFNDDHTCPREATDRAANRNWLTNKLVKKVRKYPNFRQCEAAVYFKSKCDLVLNRNSISRALADARAIVYGDEKAQYAMVRDYSETLLKCNPGSTIRIGTIP
;
A
#
# COMPACT_ATOMS: atom_id res chain seq x y z
N MET A 1 5.03 -3.01 14.09
CA MET A 1 6.20 -2.98 13.20
C MET A 1 6.79 -4.38 13.25
N MET A 2 6.48 -5.21 12.25
CA MET A 2 6.77 -6.65 12.31
C MET A 2 8.26 -6.91 12.06
N LEU A 3 8.86 -7.64 13.00
CA LEU A 3 10.14 -8.33 12.86
C LEU A 3 9.86 -9.62 12.07
N SER A 4 10.50 -9.78 10.92
CA SER A 4 10.56 -11.06 10.22
C SER A 4 11.95 -11.22 9.61
N ASP A 5 12.56 -12.36 9.93
CA ASP A 5 13.91 -12.82 9.62
C ASP A 5 14.47 -12.45 8.25
N VAL A 6 15.34 -11.43 8.23
CA VAL A 6 16.34 -11.21 7.19
C VAL A 6 17.67 -10.99 7.92
N GLY A 7 18.72 -11.68 7.45
CA GLY A 7 20.01 -11.88 8.13
C GLY A 7 20.48 -10.71 9.00
N LEU A 8 20.66 -11.03 10.29
CA LEU A 8 21.31 -10.25 11.36
C LEU A 8 21.70 -8.81 11.02
N CYS A 9 20.73 -7.91 11.16
CA CYS A 9 21.00 -6.57 11.66
C CYS A 9 19.93 -6.14 12.66
N ALA A 10 19.83 -6.88 13.77
CA ALA A 10 19.02 -6.47 14.89
C ALA A 10 19.73 -5.30 15.59
N ARG A 11 19.25 -4.06 15.36
CA ARG A 11 19.66 -2.87 16.15
C ARG A 11 19.60 -3.10 17.66
N LEU A 12 18.75 -4.03 18.07
CA LEU A 12 18.58 -4.50 19.44
C LEU A 12 19.17 -5.90 19.53
N ARG A 13 20.38 -6.03 20.05
CA ARG A 13 20.98 -7.36 20.29
C ARG A 13 20.24 -8.12 21.39
N ASN A 14 19.84 -7.41 22.44
CA ASN A 14 19.22 -7.98 23.63
C ASN A 14 18.18 -7.01 24.20
N ALA A 15 16.96 -7.50 24.43
CA ALA A 15 15.94 -6.86 25.23
C ALA A 15 15.52 -7.85 26.33
N ASN A 16 15.40 -7.37 27.56
CA ASN A 16 14.85 -8.16 28.67
C ASN A 16 13.69 -7.41 29.30
N ARG A 17 12.89 -8.13 30.06
CA ARG A 17 11.96 -7.49 30.99
C ARG A 17 12.76 -6.77 32.08
N ASP A 18 12.28 -5.60 32.47
CA ASP A 18 12.72 -4.90 33.66
C ASP A 18 12.47 -5.77 34.91
N HIS A 19 13.03 -5.37 36.05
CA HIS A 19 12.95 -6.14 37.30
C HIS A 19 11.50 -6.35 37.78
N GLU A 20 10.61 -5.43 37.43
CA GLU A 20 9.18 -5.51 37.76
C GLU A 20 8.35 -6.25 36.70
N GLU A 21 8.99 -6.68 35.61
CA GLU A 21 8.37 -7.31 34.44
C GLU A 21 7.28 -6.49 33.74
N ILE A 22 7.20 -5.19 33.98
CA ILE A 22 6.18 -4.28 33.45
C ILE A 22 6.56 -3.80 32.05
N CYS A 23 7.85 -3.64 31.76
CA CYS A 23 8.34 -3.03 30.53
C CYS A 23 9.51 -3.79 29.90
N TRP A 24 9.65 -3.64 28.59
CA TRP A 24 10.82 -4.13 27.86
C TRP A 24 11.94 -3.09 27.97
N GLN A 25 13.09 -3.50 28.51
CA GLN A 25 14.29 -2.68 28.57
C GLN A 25 15.30 -3.14 27.52
N ILE A 26 15.80 -2.19 26.73
CA ILE A 26 16.88 -2.42 25.76
C ILE A 26 18.21 -2.31 26.51
N LYS A 27 18.99 -3.39 26.55
CA LYS A 27 20.27 -3.42 27.28
C LYS A 27 21.46 -2.97 26.44
N THR A 28 21.43 -3.29 25.15
CA THR A 28 22.54 -3.01 24.22
C THR A 28 21.96 -2.51 22.91
N PHE A 29 22.20 -1.23 22.63
CA PHE A 29 21.91 -0.57 21.37
C PHE A 29 23.23 -0.35 20.64
N ASN A 30 23.39 -1.01 19.49
CA ASN A 30 24.52 -0.74 18.61
C ASN A 30 24.04 0.18 17.50
N ASP A 31 24.49 1.43 17.54
CA ASP A 31 24.17 2.42 16.51
C ASP A 31 24.99 2.14 15.23
N ASP A 32 26.27 1.80 15.41
CA ASP A 32 27.17 1.45 14.33
C ASP A 32 26.94 0.03 13.84
N HIS A 33 26.36 -0.09 12.65
CA HIS A 33 26.22 -1.35 11.93
C HIS A 33 26.58 -1.16 10.45
N THR A 34 27.56 -1.93 10.00
CA THR A 34 27.96 -2.02 8.58
C THR A 34 27.26 -3.21 7.93
N CYS A 35 25.96 -3.36 8.17
CA CYS A 35 25.19 -4.41 7.51
C CYS A 35 25.03 -4.03 6.03
N PRO A 36 25.38 -4.91 5.07
CA PRO A 36 25.13 -4.65 3.67
C PRO A 36 23.62 -4.47 3.51
N ARG A 37 23.20 -3.28 3.06
CA ARG A 37 21.79 -3.06 2.69
C ARG A 37 21.49 -3.87 1.46
N GLU A 38 20.77 -4.97 1.65
CA GLU A 38 20.19 -5.67 0.53
C GLU A 38 19.05 -4.82 -0.04
N ALA A 39 19.21 -4.32 -1.26
CA ALA A 39 18.19 -3.55 -1.97
C ALA A 39 16.97 -4.41 -2.37
N THR A 40 17.00 -5.71 -2.06
CA THR A 40 15.99 -6.72 -2.36
C THR A 40 15.40 -7.27 -1.07
N ASP A 41 14.33 -6.65 -0.58
CA ASP A 41 13.60 -7.11 0.61
C ASP A 41 12.50 -8.12 0.21
N ARG A 42 12.51 -9.30 0.82
CA ARG A 42 11.46 -10.32 0.63
C ARG A 42 10.09 -9.84 1.13
N ALA A 43 10.06 -8.92 2.09
CA ALA A 43 8.84 -8.29 2.57
C ALA A 43 8.26 -7.28 1.57
N ALA A 44 9.07 -6.74 0.64
CA ALA A 44 8.62 -5.86 -0.44
C ALA A 44 8.04 -6.64 -1.63
N ASN A 45 7.11 -7.54 -1.32
CA ASN A 45 6.38 -8.29 -2.32
C ASN A 45 5.38 -7.41 -3.10
N ARG A 46 4.80 -7.97 -4.16
CA ARG A 46 3.87 -7.27 -5.05
C ARG A 46 2.73 -6.57 -4.30
N ASN A 47 2.11 -7.25 -3.32
CA ASN A 47 1.00 -6.68 -2.55
C ASN A 47 1.44 -5.47 -1.73
N TRP A 48 2.63 -5.54 -1.12
CA TRP A 48 3.20 -4.42 -0.38
C TRP A 48 3.45 -3.20 -1.28
N LEU A 49 4.01 -3.42 -2.47
CA LEU A 49 4.24 -2.36 -3.47
C LEU A 49 2.92 -1.73 -3.91
N THR A 50 1.93 -2.56 -4.27
CA THR A 50 0.61 -2.12 -4.70
C THR A 50 -0.05 -1.25 -3.63
N ASN A 51 -0.05 -1.67 -2.36
CA ASN A 51 -0.65 -0.91 -1.27
C ASN A 51 0.01 0.47 -1.05
N LYS A 52 1.33 0.58 -1.23
CA LYS A 52 2.02 1.88 -1.20
C LYS A 52 1.63 2.76 -2.38
N LEU A 53 1.47 2.16 -3.57
CA LEU A 53 1.15 2.87 -4.80
C LEU A 53 -0.31 3.31 -4.87
N VAL A 54 -1.27 2.57 -4.30
CA VAL A 54 -2.70 2.96 -4.27
C VAL A 54 -2.87 4.38 -3.72
N LYS A 55 -2.21 4.70 -2.61
CA LYS A 55 -2.27 6.05 -2.00
C LYS A 55 -1.70 7.12 -2.93
N LYS A 56 -0.67 6.79 -3.71
CA LYS A 56 -0.05 7.71 -4.67
C LYS A 56 -0.92 7.91 -5.90
N VAL A 57 -1.45 6.83 -6.48
CA VAL A 57 -2.33 6.88 -7.66
C VAL A 57 -3.61 7.65 -7.36
N ARG A 58 -4.20 7.51 -6.16
CA ARG A 58 -5.36 8.32 -5.75
C ARG A 58 -5.07 9.83 -5.75
N LYS A 59 -3.87 10.23 -5.32
CA LYS A 59 -3.47 11.65 -5.28
C LYS A 59 -2.99 12.17 -6.64
N TYR A 60 -2.34 11.30 -7.41
CA TYR A 60 -1.71 11.61 -8.69
C TYR A 60 -2.12 10.54 -9.72
N PRO A 61 -3.25 10.71 -10.41
CA PRO A 61 -3.77 9.74 -11.38
C PRO A 61 -2.74 9.32 -12.45
N ASN A 62 -1.91 10.28 -12.88
CA ASN A 62 -0.90 10.09 -13.91
C ASN A 62 0.47 9.65 -13.37
N PHE A 63 0.54 9.10 -12.15
CA PHE A 63 1.79 8.66 -11.54
C PHE A 63 2.50 7.62 -12.41
N ARG A 64 3.73 7.95 -12.83
CA ARG A 64 4.50 7.20 -13.82
C ARG A 64 5.40 6.15 -13.16
N GLN A 65 5.77 5.15 -13.95
CA GLN A 65 6.67 4.08 -13.52
C GLN A 65 8.07 4.60 -13.11
N CYS A 66 8.60 5.59 -13.83
CA CYS A 66 9.87 6.22 -13.47
C CYS A 66 9.78 6.95 -12.12
N GLU A 67 8.68 7.65 -11.86
CA GLU A 67 8.44 8.33 -10.58
C GLU A 67 8.28 7.32 -9.43
N ALA A 68 7.62 6.20 -9.69
CA ALA A 68 7.51 5.10 -8.72
C ALA A 68 8.90 4.50 -8.39
N ALA A 69 9.78 4.33 -9.39
CA ALA A 69 11.15 3.87 -9.16
C ALA A 69 11.95 4.84 -8.29
N VAL A 70 11.88 6.15 -8.60
CA VAL A 70 12.53 7.20 -7.80
C VAL A 70 11.94 7.25 -6.39
N TYR A 71 10.63 7.09 -6.25
CA TYR A 71 9.95 7.05 -4.97
C TYR A 71 10.43 5.89 -4.08
N PHE A 72 10.48 4.67 -4.60
CA PHE A 72 10.93 3.52 -3.81
C PHE A 72 12.42 3.60 -3.48
N LYS A 73 13.25 4.10 -4.40
CA LYS A 73 14.67 4.36 -4.13
C LYS A 73 14.86 5.42 -3.04
N SER A 74 14.17 6.56 -3.12
CA SER A 74 14.36 7.66 -2.17
C SER A 74 13.72 7.45 -0.80
N LYS A 75 12.56 6.77 -0.74
CA LYS A 75 11.79 6.61 0.51
C LYS A 75 12.02 5.28 1.20
N CYS A 76 12.38 4.26 0.46
CA CYS A 76 12.52 2.91 1.00
C CYS A 76 13.92 2.33 0.74
N ASP A 77 14.79 3.00 -0.01
CA ASP A 77 16.10 2.47 -0.41
C ASP A 77 15.98 1.15 -1.20
N LEU A 78 14.86 0.97 -1.90
CA LEU A 78 14.59 -0.22 -2.70
C LEU A 78 14.85 0.04 -4.19
N VAL A 79 15.61 -0.86 -4.80
CA VAL A 79 15.82 -0.90 -6.25
C VAL A 79 14.99 -2.04 -6.81
N LEU A 80 13.87 -1.69 -7.43
CA LEU A 80 12.92 -2.64 -7.98
C LEU A 80 13.13 -2.79 -9.49
N ASN A 81 12.93 -4.00 -10.01
CA ASN A 81 12.91 -4.21 -11.45
C ASN A 81 11.70 -3.48 -12.08
N ARG A 82 11.84 -3.06 -13.35
CA ARG A 82 10.80 -2.33 -14.07
C ARG A 82 9.47 -3.09 -14.10
N ASN A 83 9.51 -4.40 -14.34
CA ASN A 83 8.31 -5.22 -14.48
C ASN A 83 7.47 -5.29 -13.18
N SER A 84 8.13 -5.38 -12.02
CA SER A 84 7.51 -5.37 -10.70
C SER A 84 6.80 -4.05 -10.44
N ILE A 85 7.45 -2.92 -10.75
CA ILE A 85 6.82 -1.60 -10.63
C ILE A 85 5.62 -1.48 -11.57
N SER A 86 5.77 -1.90 -12.83
CA SER A 86 4.69 -1.84 -13.81
C SER A 86 3.47 -2.65 -13.37
N ARG A 87 3.68 -3.90 -12.93
CA ARG A 87 2.62 -4.77 -12.40
C ARG A 87 1.96 -4.18 -11.16
N ALA A 88 2.73 -3.70 -10.19
CA ALA A 88 2.19 -3.10 -8.98
C ALA A 88 1.41 -1.80 -9.26
N LEU A 89 1.85 -1.00 -10.25
CA LEU A 89 1.09 0.17 -10.71
C LEU A 89 -0.21 -0.23 -11.40
N ALA A 90 -0.19 -1.26 -12.25
CA ALA A 90 -1.40 -1.77 -12.89
C ALA A 90 -2.41 -2.25 -11.85
N ASP A 91 -1.97 -3.01 -10.84
CA ASP A 91 -2.84 -3.46 -9.75
C ASP A 91 -3.36 -2.28 -8.93
N ALA A 92 -2.51 -1.30 -8.63
CA ALA A 92 -2.92 -0.12 -7.87
C ALA A 92 -4.00 0.67 -8.62
N ARG A 93 -3.86 0.80 -9.94
CA ARG A 93 -4.89 1.41 -10.80
C ARG A 93 -6.16 0.56 -10.84
N ALA A 94 -6.05 -0.76 -10.95
CA ALA A 94 -7.22 -1.64 -10.89
C ALA A 94 -7.94 -1.54 -9.54
N ILE A 95 -7.25 -1.34 -8.42
CA ILE A 95 -7.88 -1.11 -7.11
C ILE A 95 -8.54 0.27 -7.05
N VAL A 96 -7.92 1.32 -7.60
CA VAL A 96 -8.45 2.70 -7.54
C VAL A 96 -9.63 2.90 -8.49
N TYR A 97 -9.53 2.40 -9.72
CA TYR A 97 -10.52 2.61 -10.79
C TYR A 97 -11.43 1.40 -11.02
N GLY A 98 -11.04 0.20 -10.59
CA GLY A 98 -11.94 -0.95 -10.60
C GLY A 98 -13.10 -0.80 -9.62
N ASP A 99 -12.89 -0.04 -8.54
CA ASP A 99 -13.93 0.36 -7.58
C ASP A 99 -14.96 1.30 -8.21
N GLU A 100 -14.52 2.22 -9.09
CA GLU A 100 -15.40 3.18 -9.77
C GLU A 100 -16.52 2.48 -10.57
N LYS A 101 -16.21 1.39 -11.28
CA LYS A 101 -17.22 0.61 -12.01
C LYS A 101 -18.25 -0.03 -11.07
N ALA A 102 -17.81 -0.53 -9.91
CA ALA A 102 -18.70 -1.10 -8.91
C ALA A 102 -19.57 -0.01 -8.23
N GLN A 103 -18.98 1.16 -7.96
CA GLN A 103 -19.69 2.31 -7.39
C GLN A 103 -20.77 2.83 -8.33
N TYR A 104 -20.50 2.94 -9.64
CA TYR A 104 -21.51 3.37 -10.61
C TYR A 104 -22.64 2.36 -10.82
N ALA A 105 -22.38 1.06 -10.61
CA ALA A 105 -23.44 0.05 -10.63
C ALA A 105 -24.46 0.30 -9.51
N MET A 106 -23.99 0.61 -8.29
CA MET A 106 -24.89 0.87 -7.15
C MET A 106 -25.82 2.06 -7.37
N VAL A 107 -25.37 3.12 -8.07
CA VAL A 107 -26.22 4.28 -8.39
C VAL A 107 -27.40 3.87 -9.27
N ARG A 108 -27.19 2.93 -10.19
CA ARG A 108 -28.25 2.39 -11.06
C ARG A 108 -29.20 1.50 -10.26
N ASP A 109 -28.68 0.59 -9.43
CA ASP A 109 -29.49 -0.28 -8.58
C ASP A 109 -30.38 0.51 -7.60
N TYR A 110 -29.81 1.57 -7.02
CA TYR A 110 -30.56 2.49 -6.16
C TYR A 110 -31.67 3.20 -6.94
N SER A 111 -31.39 3.67 -8.16
CA SER A 111 -32.39 4.34 -8.99
C SER A 111 -33.58 3.42 -9.32
N GLU A 112 -33.30 2.16 -9.63
CA GLU A 112 -34.35 1.19 -9.91
C GLU A 112 -35.19 0.88 -8.66
N THR A 113 -34.53 0.77 -7.51
CA THR A 113 -35.19 0.57 -6.22
C THR A 113 -36.11 1.74 -5.88
N LEU A 114 -35.68 2.97 -6.13
CA LEU A 114 -36.45 4.18 -5.85
C LEU A 114 -37.70 4.29 -6.74
N LEU A 115 -37.61 3.88 -8.01
CA LEU A 115 -38.76 3.79 -8.91
C LEU A 115 -39.75 2.69 -8.50
N LYS A 116 -39.26 1.56 -7.98
CA LYS A 116 -40.12 0.47 -7.46
C LYS A 116 -40.88 0.90 -6.21
N CYS A 117 -40.21 1.57 -5.28
CA CYS A 117 -40.82 2.01 -4.03
C CYS A 117 -41.75 3.22 -4.19
N ASN A 118 -41.47 4.12 -5.14
CA ASN A 118 -42.25 5.33 -5.37
C ASN A 118 -42.62 5.47 -6.86
N PRO A 119 -43.66 4.73 -7.31
CA PRO A 119 -44.17 4.84 -8.67
C PRO A 119 -44.53 6.29 -9.02
N GLY A 120 -44.06 6.80 -10.15
CA GLY A 120 -44.26 8.19 -10.59
C GLY A 120 -43.10 9.14 -10.30
N SER A 121 -42.09 8.71 -9.54
CA SER A 121 -40.84 9.46 -9.38
C SER A 121 -40.04 9.51 -10.69
N THR A 122 -39.30 10.58 -10.94
CA THR A 122 -38.41 10.70 -12.10
C THR A 122 -36.96 10.80 -11.64
N ILE A 123 -36.08 9.97 -12.18
CA ILE A 123 -34.64 9.96 -11.85
C ILE A 123 -33.84 10.26 -13.12
N ARG A 124 -32.87 11.17 -13.01
CA ARG A 124 -31.92 11.50 -14.09
C ARG A 124 -30.49 11.26 -13.59
N ILE A 125 -29.80 10.31 -14.21
CA ILE A 125 -28.39 10.01 -13.90
C ILE A 125 -27.52 10.62 -15.00
N GLY A 126 -26.79 11.68 -14.66
CA GLY A 126 -25.89 12.40 -15.57
C GLY A 126 -24.48 11.81 -15.61
N THR A 127 -24.36 10.49 -15.79
CA THR A 127 -23.07 9.84 -16.04
C THR A 127 -22.99 9.40 -17.50
N ILE A 128 -21.90 9.74 -18.18
CA ILE A 128 -21.62 9.33 -19.56
C ILE A 128 -21.19 7.84 -19.49
N PRO A 129 -21.74 6.93 -20.32
CA PRO A 129 -21.37 5.52 -20.33
C PRO A 129 -19.91 5.28 -20.73
#